data_AF-A0A7V4I8W4-F1
#
_entry.id   AF-A0A7V4I8W4-F1
#
_cell.length_a   1.000
_cell.length_b   1.000
_cell.length_c   1.000
_cell.angle_alpha   90.00
_cell.angle_beta   90.00
_cell.angle_gamma   90.00
#
_symmetry.space_group_name_H-M   'P 1'
#
loop_
_entity.id
_entity.type
_entity.pdbx_description
1 polymer ?
#
loop_
_entity_poly.entity_id
_entity_poly.type
_entity_poly.pdbx_seq_one_letter_code
_entity_poly.pdbx_strand_id
1 'polypeptide(L)'
;MTSYRRFFIIALALPAVIIFTAECRHEKKEVKPPRKVFSTYRQAGENKPAIKKEIFYGLLTPTEVTSIFNRLGVPHDDAILNPPSNLDLYTSNAKAAINLGVYGVDFGYVKMFGLGQQMIDYILTVREISNRLGIPDKYLIEPVRKIESNMSDPDTVMHLVNKAYYDIENHLRAEGRESTAGLMLMGGWVEALYITTRLLYNPDNPDREVVEKICHQKYTLTSLISFMRNYYDDPVVVYYTKKLIYLRRIYDTFDIYFKPGDLEIDNQRKVLRATGSKVDISLETLARIRDYVAILRTEMTNP
;
A
#
# COMPACT_ATOMS: atom_id res chain seq x y z
N MET A 1 57.42 -89.28 -13.35
CA MET A 1 56.23 -90.00 -12.83
C MET A 1 55.53 -89.12 -11.82
N THR A 2 54.22 -88.98 -12.01
CA THR A 2 53.18 -88.51 -11.09
C THR A 2 53.45 -88.73 -9.60
N SER A 3 53.11 -87.76 -8.74
CA SER A 3 51.88 -87.81 -7.91
C SER A 3 51.87 -86.85 -6.69
N TYR A 4 50.65 -86.54 -6.22
CA TYR A 4 50.20 -85.93 -4.94
C TYR A 4 50.41 -84.42 -4.77
N ARG A 5 49.41 -83.52 -4.79
CA ARG A 5 48.07 -83.40 -4.14
C ARG A 5 48.14 -82.97 -2.66
N ARG A 6 47.36 -81.91 -2.34
CA ARG A 6 46.95 -81.30 -1.02
C ARG A 6 47.84 -80.12 -0.58
N PHE A 7 47.35 -78.96 -0.12
CA PHE A 7 46.20 -78.67 0.74
C PHE A 7 45.51 -77.33 0.39
N PHE A 8 44.18 -77.32 0.57
CA PHE A 8 43.28 -76.17 0.53
C PHE A 8 43.44 -75.28 1.78
N ILE A 9 43.53 -73.95 1.61
CA ILE A 9 42.96 -72.96 2.53
C ILE A 9 42.17 -71.95 1.69
N ILE A 10 40.84 -72.02 1.81
CA ILE A 10 39.92 -71.01 1.28
C ILE A 10 39.86 -69.90 2.32
N ALA A 11 40.46 -68.75 2.02
CA ALA A 11 40.18 -67.51 2.73
C ALA A 11 38.98 -66.85 2.02
N LEU A 12 37.82 -66.89 2.67
CA LEU A 12 36.57 -66.30 2.20
C LEU A 12 36.67 -64.77 2.37
N ALA A 13 37.05 -64.05 1.31
CA ALA A 13 37.02 -62.58 1.30
C ALA A 13 35.58 -62.10 1.02
N LEU A 14 34.93 -61.55 2.04
CA LEU A 14 33.67 -60.81 1.90
C LEU A 14 33.86 -59.60 0.97
N PRO A 15 33.00 -59.36 -0.03
CA PRO A 15 32.96 -58.07 -0.69
C PRO A 15 32.26 -57.07 0.23
N ALA A 16 33.01 -56.05 0.66
CA ALA A 16 32.47 -54.88 1.33
C ALA A 16 31.53 -54.14 0.38
N VAL A 17 30.22 -54.23 0.64
CA VAL A 17 29.19 -53.44 -0.02
C VAL A 17 29.37 -51.99 0.44
N ILE A 18 29.97 -51.16 -0.42
CA ILE A 18 30.01 -49.71 -0.23
C ILE A 18 28.60 -49.19 -0.54
N ILE A 19 27.82 -48.96 0.52
CA ILE A 19 26.55 -48.25 0.45
C ILE A 19 26.89 -46.78 0.14
N PHE A 20 26.74 -46.39 -1.13
CA PHE A 20 26.67 -44.98 -1.51
C PHE A 20 25.40 -44.41 -0.88
N THR A 21 25.52 -43.77 0.27
CA THR A 21 24.47 -42.90 0.79
C THR A 21 24.34 -41.72 -0.15
N ALA A 22 23.25 -41.70 -0.93
CA ALA A 22 22.82 -40.53 -1.66
C ALA A 22 22.49 -39.43 -0.65
N GLU A 23 23.49 -38.61 -0.35
CA GLU A 23 23.34 -37.40 0.43
C GLU A 23 22.58 -36.40 -0.46
N CYS A 24 21.27 -36.34 -0.25
CA CYS A 24 20.42 -35.28 -0.80
C CYS A 24 21.05 -33.93 -0.44
N ARG A 25 21.76 -33.32 -1.40
CA ARG A 25 22.07 -31.90 -1.36
C ARG A 25 20.74 -31.16 -1.38
N HIS A 26 20.24 -30.83 -0.19
CA HIS A 26 19.28 -29.76 -0.02
C HIS A 26 19.97 -28.48 -0.49
N GLU A 27 19.65 -28.09 -1.72
CA GLU A 27 19.89 -26.76 -2.22
C GLU A 27 19.17 -25.80 -1.25
N LYS A 28 19.96 -25.13 -0.40
CA LYS A 28 19.43 -24.08 0.47
C LYS A 28 18.84 -23.04 -0.47
N LYS A 29 17.50 -22.90 -0.45
CA LYS A 29 16.83 -21.73 -1.03
C LYS A 29 17.53 -20.51 -0.47
N GLU A 30 18.23 -19.77 -1.33
CA GLU A 30 18.70 -18.44 -0.99
C GLU A 30 17.47 -17.64 -0.54
N VAL A 31 17.43 -17.32 0.74
CA VAL A 31 16.47 -16.37 1.28
C VAL A 31 16.88 -15.02 0.71
N LYS A 32 16.33 -14.68 -0.46
CA LYS A 32 16.40 -13.33 -1.02
C LYS A 32 15.97 -12.39 0.10
N PRO A 33 16.72 -11.31 0.40
CA PRO A 33 16.34 -10.37 1.43
C PRO A 33 14.90 -9.91 1.16
N PRO A 34 14.05 -9.72 2.19
CA PRO A 34 12.69 -9.29 1.99
C PRO A 34 12.71 -8.02 1.14
N ARG A 35 12.14 -8.09 -0.08
CA ARG A 35 11.95 -6.91 -0.92
C ARG A 35 11.14 -5.90 -0.11
N LYS A 36 11.55 -4.64 -0.13
CA LYS A 36 10.84 -3.57 0.59
C LYS A 36 9.43 -3.46 -0.02
N VAL A 37 8.43 -3.96 0.70
CA VAL A 37 7.02 -3.82 0.33
C VAL A 37 6.54 -2.46 0.83
N PHE A 38 6.07 -1.61 -0.08
CA PHE A 38 5.23 -0.48 0.26
C PHE A 38 3.79 -0.96 0.16
N SER A 39 3.04 -0.94 1.25
CA SER A 39 1.60 -1.18 1.25
C SER A 39 0.95 -0.14 2.14
N THR A 40 -0.16 0.42 1.68
CA THR A 40 -1.00 1.34 2.45
C THR A 40 -1.94 0.60 3.40
N TYR A 41 -2.07 -0.73 3.25
CA TYR A 41 -2.89 -1.59 4.07
C TYR A 41 -2.03 -2.42 5.04
N ARG A 42 -2.56 -2.65 6.25
CA ARG A 42 -1.95 -3.54 7.24
C ARG A 42 -2.99 -4.53 7.77
N GLN A 43 -2.61 -5.81 7.85
CA GLN A 43 -3.26 -6.77 8.73
C GLN A 43 -2.94 -6.43 10.19
N ALA A 44 -3.98 -6.28 11.00
CA ALA A 44 -3.87 -5.94 12.42
C ALA A 44 -2.90 -6.91 13.13
N GLY A 45 -1.90 -6.35 13.81
CA GLY A 45 -0.99 -7.11 14.67
C GLY A 45 -1.16 -6.62 16.10
N GLU A 46 -1.30 -7.59 17.01
CA GLU A 46 -1.52 -7.53 18.47
C GLU A 46 -1.54 -6.15 19.14
N ASN A 47 -2.69 -5.86 19.77
CA ASN A 47 -2.93 -4.74 20.66
C ASN A 47 -1.90 -4.71 21.81
N LYS A 48 -1.02 -3.71 21.79
CA LYS A 48 -0.30 -3.27 22.99
C LYS A 48 -0.86 -1.92 23.44
N PRO A 49 -0.96 -1.67 24.76
CA PRO A 49 -1.46 -0.41 25.26
C PRO A 49 -0.41 0.67 24.95
N ALA A 50 -0.72 1.61 24.06
CA ALA A 50 0.29 2.52 23.55
C ALA A 50 0.13 3.94 24.12
N ILE A 51 1.02 4.31 25.05
CA ILE A 51 1.28 5.70 25.44
C ILE A 51 1.92 6.48 24.25
N LYS A 52 2.50 5.76 23.27
CA LYS A 52 3.09 6.31 22.05
C LYS A 52 2.15 6.16 20.85
N LYS A 53 1.97 7.23 20.09
CA LYS A 53 1.22 7.24 18.82
C LYS A 53 2.06 6.58 17.72
N GLU A 54 1.43 5.73 16.92
CA GLU A 54 2.06 5.14 15.73
C GLU A 54 1.90 6.12 14.55
N ILE A 55 3.03 6.58 14.00
CA ILE A 55 3.10 7.28 12.73
C ILE A 55 3.43 6.22 11.69
N PHE A 56 2.39 5.73 11.03
CA PHE A 56 2.55 4.80 9.93
C PHE A 56 3.15 5.54 8.74
N TYR A 57 3.94 4.83 7.94
CA TYR A 57 4.27 5.30 6.58
C TYR A 57 3.06 5.18 5.63
N GLY A 58 1.83 5.21 6.15
CA GLY A 58 0.57 5.31 5.42
C GLY A 58 -0.10 6.64 5.75
N LEU A 59 -1.22 6.97 5.07
CA LEU A 59 -1.81 8.29 5.25
C LEU A 59 -2.42 8.49 6.64
N LEU A 60 -3.33 7.60 7.02
CA LEU A 60 -4.05 7.52 8.29
C LEU A 60 -4.70 6.13 8.38
N THR A 61 -4.97 5.60 9.58
CA THR A 61 -5.83 4.40 9.68
C THR A 61 -7.29 4.80 9.45
N PRO A 62 -8.18 3.88 8.98
CA PRO A 62 -9.60 4.20 8.80
C PRO A 62 -10.29 4.75 10.05
N THR A 63 -9.90 4.28 11.23
CA THR A 63 -10.42 4.75 12.51
C THR A 63 -9.96 6.17 12.82
N GLU A 64 -8.71 6.51 12.54
CA GLU A 64 -8.20 7.88 12.69
C GLU A 64 -8.89 8.84 11.74
N VAL A 65 -9.05 8.48 10.46
CA VAL A 65 -9.77 9.31 9.47
C VAL A 65 -11.19 9.60 9.96
N THR A 66 -11.94 8.55 10.29
CA THR A 66 -13.34 8.68 10.75
C THR A 66 -13.43 9.56 12.00
N SER A 67 -12.51 9.39 12.95
CA SER A 67 -12.47 10.20 14.16
C SER A 67 -12.21 11.68 13.86
N ILE A 68 -11.32 12.01 12.93
CA ILE A 68 -11.01 13.39 12.54
C ILE A 68 -12.22 14.03 11.83
N PHE A 69 -12.84 13.34 10.87
CA PHE A 69 -14.03 13.83 10.17
C PHE A 69 -15.19 14.11 11.14
N ASN A 70 -15.48 13.18 12.05
CA ASN A 70 -16.52 13.36 13.06
C ASN A 70 -16.20 14.51 14.03
N ARG A 71 -14.94 14.63 14.46
CA ARG A 71 -14.49 15.69 15.38
C ARG A 71 -14.58 17.07 14.76
N LEU A 72 -14.28 17.19 13.48
CA LEU A 72 -14.31 18.46 12.74
C LEU A 72 -15.70 18.78 12.16
N GLY A 73 -16.64 17.83 12.17
CA GLY A 73 -17.98 18.02 11.64
C GLY A 73 -18.00 18.34 10.14
N VAL A 74 -17.01 17.84 9.39
CA VAL A 74 -16.87 18.11 7.95
C VAL A 74 -17.95 17.32 7.20
N PRO A 75 -18.84 17.99 6.45
CA PRO A 75 -19.88 17.30 5.69
C PRO A 75 -19.29 16.52 4.51
N HIS A 76 -20.09 15.59 4.00
CA HIS A 76 -19.81 14.92 2.74
C HIS A 76 -19.78 15.92 1.58
N ASP A 77 -18.83 15.76 0.65
CA ASP A 77 -18.72 16.57 -0.57
C ASP A 77 -18.42 15.66 -1.77
N ASP A 78 -19.41 15.48 -2.66
CA ASP A 78 -19.26 14.67 -3.87
C ASP A 78 -18.27 15.30 -4.88
N ALA A 79 -18.10 16.62 -4.86
CA ALA A 79 -17.26 17.32 -5.84
C ALA A 79 -15.76 17.04 -5.66
N ILE A 80 -15.38 16.49 -4.50
CA ILE A 80 -14.00 16.09 -4.24
C ILE A 80 -13.65 14.77 -4.92
N LEU A 81 -14.62 13.88 -5.13
CA LEU A 81 -14.34 12.51 -5.55
C LEU A 81 -14.10 12.41 -7.05
N ASN A 82 -13.49 11.30 -7.47
CA ASN A 82 -13.38 10.98 -8.88
C ASN A 82 -14.70 10.34 -9.34
N PRO A 83 -15.49 10.98 -10.21
CA PRO A 83 -16.82 10.46 -10.53
C PRO A 83 -16.71 9.12 -11.28
N PRO A 84 -17.60 8.14 -11.01
CA PRO A 84 -17.67 6.88 -11.76
C PRO A 84 -17.75 7.06 -13.28
N SER A 85 -18.32 8.17 -13.76
CA SER A 85 -18.40 8.50 -15.19
C SER A 85 -17.05 8.69 -15.88
N ASN A 86 -15.96 8.88 -15.13
CA ASN A 86 -14.61 9.00 -15.70
C ASN A 86 -14.00 7.64 -16.08
N LEU A 87 -14.66 6.52 -15.80
CA LEU A 87 -14.18 5.17 -16.07
C LEU A 87 -13.60 5.00 -17.49
N ASP A 88 -14.26 5.56 -18.50
CA ASP A 88 -13.85 5.41 -19.90
C ASP A 88 -12.63 6.27 -20.29
N LEU A 89 -12.20 7.18 -19.42
CA LEU A 89 -10.97 7.96 -19.61
C LEU A 89 -9.71 7.13 -19.34
N TYR A 90 -9.82 6.03 -18.59
CA TYR A 90 -8.67 5.22 -18.15
C TYR A 90 -8.34 4.09 -19.14
N THR A 91 -7.92 4.50 -20.34
CA THR A 91 -7.72 3.59 -21.48
C THR A 91 -6.39 2.83 -21.49
N SER A 92 -5.36 3.33 -20.80
CA SER A 92 -4.06 2.64 -20.68
C SER A 92 -3.95 1.88 -19.36
N ASN A 93 -3.18 0.79 -19.35
CA ASN A 93 -2.88 0.02 -18.13
C ASN A 93 -2.33 0.90 -17.01
N ALA A 94 -1.50 1.88 -17.35
CA ALA A 94 -0.94 2.80 -16.35
C ALA A 94 -2.02 3.70 -15.75
N LYS A 95 -2.90 4.30 -16.58
CA LYS A 95 -4.02 5.12 -16.11
C LYS A 95 -5.02 4.30 -15.31
N ALA A 96 -5.36 3.10 -15.77
CA ALA A 96 -6.22 2.16 -15.05
C ALA A 96 -5.62 1.80 -13.69
N ALA A 97 -4.32 1.48 -13.61
CA ALA A 97 -3.67 1.16 -12.34
C ALA A 97 -3.70 2.33 -11.34
N ILE A 98 -3.33 3.53 -11.78
CA ILE A 98 -3.38 4.73 -10.93
C ILE A 98 -4.80 4.95 -10.40
N ASN A 99 -5.79 4.91 -11.30
CA ASN A 99 -7.17 5.22 -10.92
C ASN A 99 -7.84 4.09 -10.14
N LEU A 100 -7.38 2.83 -10.26
CA LEU A 100 -7.77 1.77 -9.33
C LEU A 100 -7.41 2.14 -7.89
N GLY A 101 -6.24 2.75 -7.68
CA GLY A 101 -5.86 3.28 -6.36
C GLY A 101 -6.73 4.46 -5.91
N VAL A 102 -7.03 5.40 -6.81
CA VAL A 102 -7.89 6.56 -6.56
C VAL A 102 -9.28 6.11 -6.12
N TYR A 103 -9.96 5.28 -6.90
CA TYR A 103 -11.30 4.80 -6.57
C TYR A 103 -11.35 3.95 -5.29
N GLY A 104 -10.23 3.33 -4.88
CA GLY A 104 -10.14 2.66 -3.58
C GLY A 104 -10.25 3.59 -2.40
N VAL A 105 -9.63 4.77 -2.51
CA VAL A 105 -9.74 5.81 -1.49
C VAL A 105 -11.13 6.43 -1.52
N ASP A 106 -11.65 6.75 -2.70
CA ASP A 106 -12.98 7.33 -2.84
C ASP A 106 -14.07 6.39 -2.30
N PHE A 107 -13.97 5.09 -2.57
CA PHE A 107 -14.84 4.09 -1.96
C PHE A 107 -14.78 4.14 -0.42
N GLY A 108 -13.57 4.23 0.14
CA GLY A 108 -13.38 4.35 1.59
C GLY A 108 -14.05 5.60 2.18
N TYR A 109 -13.97 6.72 1.46
CA TYR A 109 -14.63 7.98 1.81
C TYR A 109 -16.16 7.84 1.75
N VAL A 110 -16.72 7.37 0.64
CA VAL A 110 -18.17 7.15 0.46
C VAL A 110 -18.72 6.20 1.53
N LYS A 111 -17.99 5.14 1.86
CA LYS A 111 -18.34 4.22 2.95
C LYS A 111 -18.42 4.92 4.29
N MET A 112 -17.48 5.80 4.61
CA MET A 112 -17.43 6.52 5.88
C MET A 112 -18.70 7.33 6.13
N PHE A 113 -19.33 7.86 5.07
CA PHE A 113 -20.61 8.59 5.14
C PHE A 113 -21.86 7.70 4.98
N GLY A 114 -21.71 6.39 4.79
CA GLY A 114 -22.83 5.45 4.71
C GLY A 114 -23.69 5.57 3.46
N LEU A 115 -23.12 6.05 2.34
CA LEU A 115 -23.86 6.33 1.11
C LEU A 115 -24.03 5.06 0.26
N GLY A 116 -25.01 4.22 0.63
CA GLY A 116 -25.17 2.86 0.08
C GLY A 116 -25.16 2.77 -1.45
N GLN A 117 -25.93 3.59 -2.16
CA GLN A 117 -25.96 3.55 -3.63
C GLN A 117 -24.62 3.97 -4.25
N GLN A 118 -24.01 5.05 -3.73
CA GLN A 118 -22.69 5.46 -4.22
C GLN A 118 -21.65 4.36 -3.95
N MET A 119 -21.69 3.67 -2.81
CA MET A 119 -20.79 2.56 -2.54
C MET A 119 -20.87 1.47 -3.62
N ILE A 120 -22.08 1.18 -4.13
CA ILE A 120 -22.30 0.25 -5.24
C ILE A 120 -21.63 0.79 -6.52
N ASP A 121 -21.87 2.06 -6.86
CA ASP A 121 -21.32 2.67 -8.07
C ASP A 121 -19.77 2.66 -8.06
N TYR A 122 -19.16 2.97 -6.92
CA TYR A 122 -17.70 2.96 -6.76
C TYR A 122 -17.11 1.55 -6.79
N ILE A 123 -17.72 0.56 -6.12
CA ILE A 123 -17.17 -0.81 -6.15
C ILE A 123 -17.31 -1.46 -7.54
N LEU A 124 -18.37 -1.15 -8.28
CA LEU A 124 -18.53 -1.59 -9.66
C LEU A 124 -17.49 -0.93 -10.58
N THR A 125 -17.17 0.35 -10.35
CA THR A 125 -16.09 1.05 -11.05
C THR A 125 -14.72 0.39 -10.78
N VAL A 126 -14.42 0.08 -9.50
CA VAL A 126 -13.21 -0.67 -9.10
C VAL A 126 -13.14 -2.02 -9.80
N ARG A 127 -14.26 -2.74 -9.90
CA ARG A 127 -14.35 -4.02 -10.62
C ARG A 127 -14.05 -3.86 -12.10
N GLU A 128 -14.65 -2.91 -12.77
CA GLU A 128 -14.44 -2.74 -14.22
C GLU A 128 -12.99 -2.33 -14.53
N ILE A 129 -12.39 -1.43 -13.74
CA ILE A 129 -10.96 -1.07 -13.89
C ILE A 129 -10.08 -2.29 -13.62
N SER A 130 -10.41 -3.10 -12.60
CA SER A 130 -9.66 -4.31 -12.29
C SER A 130 -9.70 -5.30 -13.44
N ASN A 131 -10.88 -5.49 -14.05
CA ASN A 131 -11.08 -6.38 -15.20
C ASN A 131 -10.26 -5.91 -16.42
N ARG A 132 -10.19 -4.59 -16.68
CA ARG A 132 -9.31 -4.02 -17.72
C ARG A 132 -7.84 -4.29 -17.47
N LEU A 133 -7.43 -4.37 -16.21
CA LEU A 133 -6.08 -4.78 -15.81
C LEU A 133 -5.87 -6.30 -15.82
N GLY A 134 -6.85 -7.09 -16.25
CA GLY A 134 -6.77 -8.56 -16.28
C GLY A 134 -6.81 -9.22 -14.90
N ILE A 135 -7.25 -8.48 -13.87
CA ILE A 135 -7.37 -9.00 -12.52
C ILE A 135 -8.61 -9.92 -12.45
N PRO A 136 -8.49 -11.13 -11.88
CA PRO A 136 -9.62 -12.04 -11.69
C PRO A 136 -10.79 -11.44 -10.89
N ASP A 137 -11.99 -11.44 -11.48
CA ASP A 137 -13.24 -10.97 -10.84
C ASP A 137 -13.47 -11.58 -9.45
N LYS A 138 -13.02 -12.82 -9.22
CA LYS A 138 -13.20 -13.53 -7.94
C LYS A 138 -12.71 -12.74 -6.72
N TYR A 139 -11.78 -11.80 -6.89
CA TYR A 139 -11.30 -10.95 -5.80
C TYR A 139 -12.33 -9.90 -5.37
N LEU A 140 -13.27 -9.54 -6.26
CA LEU A 140 -14.26 -8.48 -6.04
C LEU A 140 -15.72 -9.00 -5.96
N ILE A 141 -16.00 -10.27 -6.31
CA ILE A 141 -17.35 -10.85 -6.24
C ILE A 141 -17.97 -10.74 -4.84
N GLU A 142 -17.27 -11.23 -3.80
CA GLU A 142 -17.80 -11.21 -2.43
C GLU A 142 -17.96 -9.78 -1.88
N PRO A 143 -16.98 -8.86 -2.03
CA PRO A 143 -17.18 -7.45 -1.69
C PRO A 143 -18.42 -6.83 -2.35
N VAL A 144 -18.60 -7.01 -3.66
CA VAL A 144 -19.74 -6.46 -4.41
C VAL A 144 -21.06 -7.02 -3.87
N ARG A 145 -21.19 -8.35 -3.77
CA ARG A 145 -22.42 -9.00 -3.28
C ARG A 145 -22.78 -8.53 -1.87
N LYS A 146 -21.77 -8.34 -1.01
CA LYS A 146 -21.99 -7.93 0.38
C LYS A 146 -22.47 -6.47 0.47
N ILE A 147 -22.04 -5.60 -0.43
CA ILE A 147 -22.54 -4.22 -0.52
C ILE A 147 -23.96 -4.20 -1.08
N GLU A 148 -24.23 -4.91 -2.18
CA GLU A 148 -25.55 -4.97 -2.83
C GLU A 148 -26.66 -5.51 -1.91
N SER A 149 -26.34 -6.46 -1.03
CA SER A 149 -27.32 -7.06 -0.13
C SER A 149 -27.77 -6.16 1.02
N ASN A 150 -27.22 -4.94 1.19
CA ASN A 150 -27.54 -3.99 2.27
C ASN A 150 -27.48 -4.56 3.72
N MET A 151 -26.96 -5.79 3.89
CA MET A 151 -26.96 -6.55 5.14
C MET A 151 -25.62 -6.48 5.88
N SER A 152 -24.92 -5.36 5.79
CA SER A 152 -23.49 -5.38 6.08
C SER A 152 -23.10 -4.38 7.14
N ASP A 153 -22.69 -4.94 8.27
CA ASP A 153 -21.84 -4.28 9.23
C ASP A 153 -20.72 -3.49 8.51
N PRO A 154 -20.59 -2.17 8.74
CA PRO A 154 -19.60 -1.33 8.09
C PRO A 154 -18.16 -1.88 8.18
N ASP A 155 -17.83 -2.60 9.24
CA ASP A 155 -16.49 -3.16 9.43
C ASP A 155 -16.25 -4.37 8.54
N THR A 156 -17.28 -5.21 8.35
CA THR A 156 -17.26 -6.34 7.43
C THR A 156 -17.00 -5.90 5.98
N VAL A 157 -17.68 -4.85 5.50
CA VAL A 157 -17.48 -4.33 4.13
C VAL A 157 -16.05 -3.83 3.95
N MET A 158 -15.57 -3.02 4.89
CA MET A 158 -14.23 -2.46 4.82
C MET A 158 -13.15 -3.55 4.85
N HIS A 159 -13.35 -4.60 5.66
CA HIS A 159 -12.46 -5.76 5.69
C HIS A 159 -12.40 -6.48 4.33
N LEU A 160 -13.55 -6.75 3.71
CA LEU A 160 -13.62 -7.43 2.41
C LEU A 160 -12.94 -6.61 1.30
N VAL A 161 -13.16 -5.31 1.27
CA VAL A 161 -12.56 -4.42 0.26
C VAL A 161 -11.06 -4.33 0.45
N ASN A 162 -10.59 -4.16 1.68
CA ASN A 162 -9.15 -4.19 1.97
C ASN A 162 -8.49 -5.52 1.59
N LYS A 163 -9.16 -6.65 1.86
CA LYS A 163 -8.71 -7.96 1.40
C LYS A 163 -8.63 -8.02 -0.12
N ALA A 164 -9.62 -7.49 -0.84
CA ALA A 164 -9.60 -7.44 -2.29
C ALA A 164 -8.42 -6.62 -2.81
N TYR A 165 -8.14 -5.44 -2.24
CA TYR A 165 -6.96 -4.64 -2.59
C TYR A 165 -5.65 -5.39 -2.35
N TYR A 166 -5.53 -6.09 -1.23
CA TYR A 166 -4.37 -6.92 -0.94
C TYR A 166 -4.21 -8.08 -1.94
N ASP A 167 -5.30 -8.76 -2.29
CA ASP A 167 -5.29 -9.85 -3.27
C ASP A 167 -4.93 -9.35 -4.67
N ILE A 168 -5.44 -8.17 -5.07
CA ILE A 168 -5.10 -7.47 -6.31
C ILE A 168 -3.60 -7.13 -6.35
N GLU A 169 -3.10 -6.49 -5.30
CA GLU A 169 -1.68 -6.10 -5.18
C GLU A 169 -0.77 -7.33 -5.31
N ASN A 170 -1.12 -8.44 -4.65
CA ASN A 170 -0.36 -9.67 -4.71
C ASN A 170 -0.46 -10.36 -6.07
N HIS A 171 -1.63 -10.34 -6.70
CA HIS A 171 -1.82 -10.90 -8.03
C HIS A 171 -0.93 -10.18 -9.05
N LEU A 172 -0.95 -8.84 -9.08
CA LEU A 172 -0.09 -8.04 -9.95
C LEU A 172 1.40 -8.36 -9.72
N ARG A 173 1.82 -8.50 -8.46
CA ARG A 173 3.20 -8.86 -8.13
C ARG A 173 3.58 -10.28 -8.57
N ALA A 174 2.69 -11.25 -8.37
CA ALA A 174 2.93 -12.63 -8.77
C ALA A 174 3.09 -12.77 -10.28
N GLU A 175 2.46 -11.89 -11.06
CA GLU A 175 2.57 -11.83 -12.53
C GLU A 175 3.75 -10.99 -13.04
N GLY A 176 4.63 -10.49 -12.16
CA GLY A 176 5.76 -9.64 -12.57
C GLY A 176 5.34 -8.23 -13.01
N ARG A 177 4.13 -7.78 -12.59
CA ARG A 177 3.56 -6.47 -12.90
C ARG A 177 3.72 -5.52 -11.71
N GLU A 178 4.88 -5.55 -11.05
CA GLU A 178 5.11 -4.74 -9.86
C GLU A 178 5.07 -3.22 -10.13
N SER A 179 5.40 -2.76 -11.35
CA SER A 179 5.23 -1.36 -11.75
C SER A 179 3.77 -0.94 -11.72
N THR A 180 2.85 -1.81 -12.18
CA THR A 180 1.40 -1.61 -12.13
C THR A 180 0.91 -1.52 -10.68
N ALA A 181 1.38 -2.42 -9.81
CA ALA A 181 1.07 -2.35 -8.38
C ALA A 181 1.57 -1.05 -7.73
N GLY A 182 2.74 -0.55 -8.16
CA GLY A 182 3.27 0.73 -7.69
C GLY A 182 2.48 1.95 -8.13
N LEU A 183 2.03 1.96 -9.38
CA LEU A 183 1.14 3.00 -9.89
C LEU A 183 -0.19 3.04 -9.13
N MET A 184 -0.76 1.87 -8.81
CA MET A 184 -1.96 1.75 -7.96
C MET A 184 -1.75 2.31 -6.56
N LEU A 185 -0.66 1.92 -5.89
CA LEU A 185 -0.34 2.41 -4.55
C LEU A 185 -0.09 3.93 -4.54
N MET A 186 0.58 4.45 -5.56
CA MET A 186 0.78 5.88 -5.74
C MET A 186 -0.53 6.64 -5.93
N GLY A 187 -1.42 6.15 -6.80
CA GLY A 187 -2.72 6.79 -7.05
C GLY A 187 -3.55 6.90 -5.78
N GLY A 188 -3.65 5.81 -5.01
CA GLY A 188 -4.33 5.85 -3.72
C GLY A 188 -3.65 6.77 -2.70
N TRP A 189 -2.32 6.81 -2.65
CA TRP A 189 -1.62 7.74 -1.76
C TRP A 189 -1.88 9.22 -2.12
N VAL A 190 -1.88 9.57 -3.42
CA VAL A 190 -2.18 10.93 -3.88
C VAL A 190 -3.63 11.30 -3.56
N GLU A 191 -4.60 10.41 -3.83
CA GLU A 191 -6.01 10.71 -3.56
C GLU A 191 -6.28 10.90 -2.07
N ALA A 192 -5.70 10.05 -1.21
CA ALA A 192 -5.88 10.19 0.23
C ALA A 192 -5.26 11.51 0.75
N LEU A 193 -4.10 11.93 0.22
CA LEU A 193 -3.51 13.23 0.55
C LEU A 193 -4.36 14.40 0.01
N TYR A 194 -4.92 14.25 -1.18
CA TYR A 194 -5.81 15.22 -1.78
C TYR A 194 -7.06 15.45 -0.91
N ILE A 195 -7.80 14.39 -0.57
CA ILE A 195 -8.98 14.48 0.31
C ILE A 195 -8.61 15.11 1.65
N THR A 196 -7.52 14.68 2.27
CA THR A 196 -7.06 15.22 3.56
C THR A 196 -6.77 16.72 3.48
N THR A 197 -6.00 17.16 2.47
CA THR A 197 -5.60 18.57 2.33
C THR A 197 -6.72 19.47 1.83
N ARG A 198 -7.76 18.92 1.18
CA ARG A 198 -8.87 19.70 0.64
C ARG A 198 -10.06 19.80 1.59
N LEU A 199 -10.37 18.74 2.34
CA LEU A 199 -11.54 18.71 3.21
C LEU A 199 -11.22 18.98 4.67
N LEU A 200 -10.08 18.52 5.16
CA LEU A 200 -9.77 18.59 6.59
C LEU A 200 -8.90 19.80 6.95
N TYR A 201 -8.13 20.32 6.00
CA TYR A 201 -7.28 21.47 6.23
C TYR A 201 -8.04 22.78 5.97
N ASN A 202 -8.36 23.49 7.04
CA ASN A 202 -8.85 24.86 7.00
C ASN A 202 -7.69 25.85 7.22
N PRO A 203 -7.30 26.67 6.22
CA PRO A 203 -6.22 27.65 6.37
C PRO A 203 -6.50 28.73 7.43
N ASP A 204 -7.77 29.09 7.65
CA ASP A 204 -8.18 30.14 8.58
C ASP A 204 -8.16 29.65 10.04
N ASN A 205 -8.33 28.35 10.23
CA ASN A 205 -8.28 27.70 11.54
C ASN A 205 -7.69 26.29 11.42
N PRO A 206 -6.35 26.17 11.29
CA PRO A 206 -5.71 24.90 11.01
C PRO A 206 -5.78 23.97 12.22
N ASP A 207 -6.45 22.83 12.06
CA ASP A 207 -6.47 21.79 13.08
C ASP A 207 -5.08 21.15 13.22
N ARG A 208 -4.56 21.14 14.46
CA ARG A 208 -3.21 20.66 14.75
C ARG A 208 -2.99 19.20 14.35
N GLU A 209 -3.96 18.33 14.61
CA GLU A 209 -3.83 16.90 14.28
C GLU A 209 -3.80 16.70 12.77
N VAL A 210 -4.68 17.40 12.03
CA VAL A 210 -4.66 17.37 10.56
C VAL A 210 -3.32 17.85 10.00
N VAL A 211 -2.80 18.99 10.51
CA VAL A 211 -1.50 19.52 10.08
C VAL A 211 -0.38 18.51 10.35
N GLU A 212 -0.32 17.93 11.56
CA GLU A 212 0.67 16.91 11.89
C GLU A 212 0.61 15.71 10.93
N LYS A 213 -0.60 15.23 10.59
CA LYS A 213 -0.80 14.09 9.69
C LYS A 213 -0.40 14.39 8.24
N ILE A 214 -0.71 15.58 7.73
CA ILE A 214 -0.23 16.05 6.42
C ILE A 214 1.30 16.10 6.40
N CYS A 215 1.91 16.59 7.47
CA CYS A 215 3.36 16.74 7.59
C CYS A 215 4.08 15.39 7.67
N HIS A 216 3.54 14.44 8.43
CA HIS A 216 4.09 13.09 8.55
C HIS A 216 4.13 12.33 7.22
N GLN A 217 3.33 12.73 6.22
CA GLN A 217 3.43 12.16 4.87
C GLN A 217 4.78 12.38 4.20
N LYS A 218 5.66 13.23 4.74
CA LYS A 218 7.08 13.30 4.37
C LYS A 218 7.76 11.93 4.38
N TYR A 219 7.48 11.10 5.39
CA TYR A 219 8.08 9.78 5.54
C TYR A 219 7.51 8.76 4.54
N THR A 220 6.19 8.78 4.36
CA THR A 220 5.48 7.96 3.38
C THR A 220 5.96 8.27 1.96
N LEU A 221 6.01 9.55 1.59
CA LEU A 221 6.47 10.03 0.30
C LEU A 221 7.91 9.57 0.00
N THR A 222 8.79 9.62 1.00
CA THR A 222 10.17 9.14 0.85
C THR A 222 10.21 7.64 0.54
N SER A 223 9.39 6.85 1.24
CA SER A 223 9.28 5.42 1.01
C SER A 223 8.67 5.09 -0.35
N LEU A 224 7.61 5.80 -0.75
CA LEU A 224 6.97 5.67 -2.06
C LEU A 224 7.95 5.99 -3.19
N ILE A 225 8.69 7.10 -3.11
CA ILE A 225 9.73 7.45 -4.11
C ILE A 225 10.80 6.35 -4.17
N SER A 226 11.25 5.83 -3.02
CA SER A 226 12.22 4.74 -2.99
C SER A 226 11.68 3.45 -3.60
N PHE A 227 10.39 3.18 -3.45
CA PHE A 227 9.72 2.02 -4.01
C PHE A 227 9.57 2.14 -5.53
N MET A 228 9.07 3.29 -6.01
CA MET A 228 8.87 3.57 -7.44
C MET A 228 10.19 3.53 -8.23
N ARG A 229 11.31 3.90 -7.60
CA ARG A 229 12.66 3.80 -8.19
C ARG A 229 13.07 2.40 -8.64
N ASN A 230 12.45 1.35 -8.10
CA ASN A 230 12.76 -0.03 -8.50
C ASN A 230 12.20 -0.38 -9.89
N TYR A 231 11.34 0.47 -10.47
CA TYR A 231 10.62 0.22 -11.72
C TYR A 231 10.85 1.34 -12.74
N TYR A 232 12.07 1.89 -12.78
CA TYR A 232 12.46 2.99 -13.69
C TYR A 232 12.63 2.56 -15.15
N ASP A 233 12.47 1.28 -15.45
CA ASP A 233 12.30 0.73 -16.78
C ASP A 233 10.93 1.07 -17.39
N ASP A 234 9.95 1.46 -16.56
CA ASP A 234 8.64 1.97 -17.01
C ASP A 234 8.67 3.52 -17.11
N PRO A 235 8.51 4.11 -18.31
CA PRO A 235 8.52 5.56 -18.50
C PRO A 235 7.44 6.31 -17.70
N VAL A 236 6.27 5.68 -17.47
CA VAL A 236 5.19 6.29 -16.71
C VAL A 236 5.54 6.34 -15.22
N VAL A 237 6.20 5.30 -14.71
CA VAL A 237 6.75 5.32 -13.34
C VAL A 237 7.79 6.42 -13.20
N VAL A 238 8.70 6.57 -14.16
CA VAL A 238 9.71 7.66 -14.15
C VAL A 238 9.03 9.02 -14.14
N TYR A 239 8.00 9.21 -14.97
CA TYR A 239 7.22 10.44 -15.06
C TYR A 239 6.66 10.86 -13.70
N TYR A 240 5.87 9.99 -13.07
CA TYR A 240 5.25 10.31 -11.80
C TYR A 240 6.26 10.35 -10.64
N THR A 241 7.33 9.55 -10.69
CA THR A 241 8.37 9.63 -9.65
C THR A 241 9.07 11.00 -9.66
N LYS A 242 9.29 11.62 -10.82
CA LYS A 242 9.81 13.00 -10.90
C LYS A 242 8.85 14.00 -10.25
N LYS A 243 7.53 13.84 -10.46
CA LYS A 243 6.50 14.68 -9.82
C LYS A 243 6.47 14.50 -8.30
N LEU A 244 6.60 13.26 -7.80
CA LEU A 244 6.72 12.98 -6.37
C LEU A 244 8.01 13.57 -5.77
N ILE A 245 9.13 13.52 -6.50
CA ILE A 245 10.39 14.16 -6.08
C ILE A 245 10.22 15.68 -5.98
N TYR A 246 9.44 16.31 -6.86
CA TYR A 246 9.11 17.73 -6.74
C TYR A 246 8.29 18.00 -5.48
N LEU A 247 7.23 17.21 -5.19
CA LEU A 247 6.48 17.33 -3.93
C LEU A 247 7.40 17.17 -2.72
N ARG A 248 8.34 16.22 -2.76
CA ARG A 248 9.31 16.01 -1.68
C ARG A 248 10.14 17.26 -1.40
N ARG A 249 10.53 18.02 -2.43
CA ARG A 249 11.26 19.29 -2.24
C ARG A 249 10.45 20.31 -1.44
N ILE A 250 9.11 20.30 -1.54
CA ILE A 250 8.25 21.14 -0.70
C ILE A 250 8.30 20.64 0.75
N TYR A 251 8.18 19.32 0.95
CA TYR A 251 8.33 18.69 2.28
C TYR A 251 9.71 18.88 2.91
N ASP A 252 10.75 19.04 2.11
CA ASP A 252 12.13 19.27 2.56
C ASP A 252 12.36 20.71 3.07
N THR A 253 11.37 21.60 2.96
CA THR A 253 11.46 23.00 3.45
C THR A 253 11.17 23.17 4.95
N PHE A 254 10.72 22.11 5.62
CA PHE A 254 10.40 22.13 7.05
C PHE A 254 10.83 20.84 7.76
N ASP A 255 10.95 20.91 9.08
CA ASP A 255 11.37 19.79 9.91
C ASP A 255 10.27 19.33 10.88
N ILE A 256 10.37 18.04 11.26
CA ILE A 256 9.51 17.40 12.25
C ILE A 256 10.40 16.99 13.42
N TYR A 257 10.15 17.56 14.58
CA TYR A 257 10.93 17.34 15.79
C TYR A 257 10.23 16.37 16.73
N PHE A 258 11.00 15.45 17.29
CA PHE A 258 10.57 14.54 18.35
C PHE A 258 11.34 14.84 19.62
N LYS A 259 10.77 14.48 20.77
CA LYS A 259 11.50 14.57 22.04
C LYS A 259 12.72 13.64 22.00
N PRO A 260 13.89 14.05 22.53
CA PRO A 260 15.06 13.18 22.62
C PRO A 260 14.71 11.85 23.30
N GLY A 261 15.07 10.72 22.67
CA GLY A 261 14.80 9.37 23.18
C GLY A 261 13.35 8.87 23.02
N ASP A 262 12.44 9.67 22.47
CA ASP A 262 11.02 9.28 22.30
C ASP A 262 10.77 8.46 21.04
N LEU A 263 11.51 8.77 19.96
CA LEU A 263 11.30 8.16 18.65
C LEU A 263 11.81 6.71 18.61
N GLU A 264 10.88 5.78 18.41
CA GLU A 264 11.17 4.40 18.05
C GLU A 264 10.94 4.19 16.54
N ILE A 265 11.87 3.50 15.88
CA ILE A 265 11.78 3.22 14.45
C ILE A 265 11.68 1.72 14.23
N ASP A 266 10.52 1.25 13.78
CA ASP A 266 10.32 -0.13 13.33
C ASP A 266 10.55 -0.20 11.81
N ASN A 267 11.78 -0.51 11.43
CA ASN A 267 12.19 -0.61 10.02
C ASN A 267 11.52 -1.77 9.27
N GLN A 268 11.05 -2.80 9.97
CA GLN A 268 10.37 -3.95 9.37
C GLN A 268 8.92 -3.59 9.06
N ARG A 269 8.20 -3.04 10.05
CA ARG A 269 6.81 -2.63 9.90
C ARG A 269 6.63 -1.29 9.20
N LYS A 270 7.71 -0.54 8.97
CA LYS A 270 7.66 0.82 8.39
C LYS A 270 6.79 1.75 9.23
N VAL A 271 7.02 1.73 10.54
CA VAL A 271 6.28 2.52 11.54
C VAL A 271 7.28 3.30 12.40
N LEU A 272 6.94 4.55 12.68
CA LEU A 272 7.57 5.33 13.75
C LEU A 272 6.64 5.36 14.95
N ARG A 273 7.17 5.31 16.16
CA ARG A 273 6.37 5.52 17.38
C ARG A 273 6.96 6.65 18.19
N ALA A 274 6.10 7.58 18.60
CA ALA A 274 6.48 8.70 19.46
C ALA A 274 5.28 9.14 20.31
N THR A 275 5.52 9.70 21.49
CA THR A 275 4.46 10.33 22.30
C THR A 275 3.85 11.56 21.62
N GLY A 276 4.64 12.24 20.77
CA GLY A 276 4.16 13.34 19.92
C GLY A 276 5.29 13.94 19.09
N SER A 277 4.92 14.82 18.17
CA SER A 277 5.86 15.59 17.34
C SER A 277 5.56 17.07 17.42
N LYS A 278 6.58 17.90 17.20
CA LYS A 278 6.41 19.33 16.90
C LYS A 278 6.77 19.53 15.43
N VAL A 279 5.91 20.20 14.68
CA VAL A 279 6.18 20.56 13.28
C VAL A 279 6.35 22.07 13.20
N ASP A 280 7.40 22.52 12.52
CA ASP A 280 7.64 23.93 12.24
C ASP A 280 7.38 24.22 10.76
N ILE A 281 6.11 24.40 10.40
CA ILE A 281 5.65 24.56 9.01
C ILE A 281 4.83 25.84 8.87
N SER A 282 5.06 26.59 7.78
CA SER A 282 4.26 27.77 7.45
C SER A 282 2.94 27.39 6.76
N LEU A 283 1.93 28.27 6.89
CA LEU A 283 0.67 28.14 6.14
C LEU A 283 0.91 28.16 4.62
N GLU A 284 1.89 28.95 4.16
CA GLU A 284 2.29 28.97 2.76
C GLU A 284 2.79 27.60 2.28
N THR A 285 3.63 26.93 3.06
CA THR A 285 4.12 25.59 2.70
C THR A 285 3.00 24.56 2.70
N LEU A 286 2.06 24.62 3.65
CA LEU A 286 0.87 23.77 3.65
C LEU A 286 -0.01 23.99 2.40
N ALA A 287 -0.24 25.25 2.03
CA ALA A 287 -0.97 25.61 0.81
C ALA A 287 -0.25 25.07 -0.44
N ARG A 288 1.08 25.20 -0.52
CA ARG A 288 1.88 24.66 -1.62
C ARG A 288 1.75 23.13 -1.74
N ILE A 289 1.70 22.40 -0.62
CA ILE A 289 1.46 20.95 -0.62
C ILE A 289 0.06 20.66 -1.16
N ARG A 290 -0.98 21.29 -0.60
CA ARG A 290 -2.38 21.13 -1.01
C ARG A 290 -2.55 21.37 -2.52
N ASP A 291 -2.02 22.50 -3.00
CA ASP A 291 -2.21 22.94 -4.38
C ASP A 291 -1.44 22.04 -5.36
N TYR A 292 -0.22 21.64 -5.01
CA TYR A 292 0.55 20.72 -5.85
C TYR A 292 -0.08 19.32 -5.91
N VAL A 293 -0.60 18.82 -4.79
CA VAL A 293 -1.30 17.54 -4.75
C VAL A 293 -2.57 17.59 -5.60
N ALA A 294 -3.32 18.70 -5.57
CA ALA A 294 -4.48 18.90 -6.43
C ALA A 294 -4.12 18.90 -7.93
N ILE A 295 -3.02 19.55 -8.32
CA ILE A 295 -2.50 19.52 -9.70
C ILE A 295 -2.15 18.07 -10.10
N LEU A 296 -1.40 17.38 -9.24
CA LEU A 296 -0.97 16.01 -9.51
C LEU A 296 -2.16 15.05 -9.66
N ARG A 297 -3.17 15.19 -8.78
CA ARG A 297 -4.42 14.42 -8.82
C ARG A 297 -5.21 14.69 -10.10
N THR A 298 -5.31 15.95 -10.50
CA THR A 298 -5.98 16.35 -11.75
C THR A 298 -5.31 15.69 -12.96
N GLU A 299 -3.98 15.68 -12.98
CA GLU A 299 -3.20 15.04 -14.05
C GLU A 299 -3.37 13.50 -14.09
N MET A 300 -3.65 12.87 -12.94
CA MET A 300 -3.91 11.42 -12.84
C MET A 300 -5.31 11.04 -13.33
N THR A 301 -6.31 11.84 -13.00
CA THR A 301 -7.75 11.56 -13.19
C THR A 301 -8.31 12.09 -14.51
N ASN A 302 -7.64 13.05 -15.15
CA ASN A 302 -8.03 13.57 -16.47
C ASN A 302 -7.23 12.94 -17.62
N PRO A 303 -7.70 13.08 -18.88
CA PRO A 303 -7.00 12.58 -20.07
C PRO A 303 -5.56 13.11 -20.19
#